data_AF-Q307H0-F1
#
_entry.id   AF-Q307H0-F1
#
_cell.length_a   1.000
_cell.length_b   1.000
_cell.length_c   1.000
_cell.angle_alpha   90.00
_cell.angle_beta   90.00
_cell.angle_gamma   90.00
#
_symmetry.space_group_name_H-M   'P 1'
#
loop_
_entity.id
_entity.type
_entity.pdbx_description
1 polymer ?
#
loop_
_entity_poly.entity_id
_entity_poly.type
_entity_poly.pdbx_seq_one_letter_code
_entity_poly.pdbx_strand_id
1 'polypeptide(L)'
;AAKQKNNGQNLEEDAGQNEQKTDLPSLEKTLMEEKVKLEEQLKETMEKYKRALADTENLRQRSQKLVEEAKLYGIQGFCKDLLEVADILEKATQCVPKEEIRDDNPHLKNLYEGLVMTEVQIQKVFTKHGLLRLNPLGAKFDP
;
A
#
# COMPACT_ATOMS: atom_id res chain seq x y z
N ALA A 1 38.86 -46.25 38.80
CA ALA A 1 38.24 -47.34 39.59
C ALA A 1 37.32 -48.11 38.64
N ALA A 2 37.76 -49.17 37.95
CA ALA A 2 38.31 -50.44 38.41
C ALA A 2 37.27 -51.31 39.15
N LYS A 3 37.09 -52.51 38.59
CA LYS A 3 36.47 -53.74 39.12
C LYS A 3 34.95 -53.83 38.99
N GLN A 4 34.32 -54.94 38.61
CA GLN A 4 34.65 -56.36 38.34
C GLN A 4 33.26 -57.01 38.04
N LYS A 5 33.02 -58.13 37.36
CA LYS A 5 33.77 -59.23 36.73
C LYS A 5 32.69 -60.09 36.04
N ASN A 6 33.04 -60.67 34.88
CA ASN A 6 32.78 -62.05 34.42
C ASN A 6 31.39 -62.70 34.53
N ASN A 7 30.99 -63.69 33.73
CA ASN A 7 31.41 -64.35 32.48
C ASN A 7 30.51 -65.61 32.49
N GLY A 8 29.79 -65.96 31.42
CA GLY A 8 29.09 -67.25 31.41
C GLY A 8 27.99 -67.45 30.38
N GLN A 9 28.40 -68.01 29.24
CA GLN A 9 27.72 -69.10 28.52
C GLN A 9 26.41 -68.81 27.76
N ASN A 10 26.55 -68.94 26.44
CA ASN A 10 25.55 -69.46 25.50
C ASN A 10 24.78 -70.65 26.09
N LEU A 11 23.47 -70.68 25.87
CA LEU A 11 22.65 -71.87 25.65
C LEU A 11 21.45 -71.49 24.77
N GLU A 12 21.07 -72.45 23.95
CA GLU A 12 20.26 -72.38 22.74
C GLU A 12 18.77 -72.10 22.97
N GLU A 13 18.14 -71.65 21.87
CA GLU A 13 16.77 -71.93 21.41
C GLU A 13 15.65 -72.10 22.45
N ASP A 14 14.67 -71.19 22.42
CA ASP A 14 13.28 -71.63 22.52
C ASP A 14 12.36 -70.81 21.61
N ALA A 15 11.75 -71.54 20.68
CA ALA A 15 10.75 -71.06 19.75
C ALA A 15 9.42 -70.94 20.50
N GLY A 16 9.14 -69.75 21.04
CA GLY A 16 7.83 -69.39 21.58
C GLY A 16 7.06 -68.50 20.62
N GLN A 17 6.41 -69.10 19.62
CA GLN A 17 5.34 -68.45 18.87
C GLN A 17 4.25 -68.03 19.88
N ASN A 18 4.11 -66.72 20.14
CA ASN A 18 2.89 -66.20 20.73
C ASN A 18 2.16 -65.37 19.67
N GLU A 19 1.01 -65.89 19.29
CA GLU A 19 0.12 -65.38 18.27
C GLU A 19 -0.30 -63.94 18.59
N GLN A 20 0.28 -62.98 17.89
CA GLN A 20 -0.46 -61.81 17.45
C GLN A 20 -0.47 -61.84 15.93
N LYS A 21 -1.44 -62.58 15.38
CA LYS A 21 -2.09 -62.12 14.15
C LYS A 21 -2.80 -60.82 14.51
N THR A 22 -2.04 -59.74 14.67
CA THR A 22 -2.55 -58.42 14.38
C THR A 22 -3.07 -58.51 12.96
N ASP A 23 -4.31 -58.09 12.73
CA ASP A 23 -4.85 -57.96 11.39
C ASP A 23 -4.01 -56.91 10.63
N LEU A 24 -2.84 -57.31 10.11
CA LEU A 24 -1.99 -56.51 9.22
C LEU A 24 -2.84 -55.87 8.10
N PRO A 25 -3.81 -56.57 7.49
CA PRO A 25 -4.70 -55.97 6.50
C PRO A 25 -5.60 -54.86 7.06
N SER A 26 -5.97 -54.92 8.34
CA SER A 26 -6.78 -53.89 9.01
C SER A 26 -5.94 -52.66 9.37
N LEU A 27 -4.72 -52.86 9.87
CA LEU A 27 -3.82 -51.78 10.23
C LEU A 27 -3.34 -50.99 9.00
N GLU A 28 -3.00 -51.68 7.91
CA GLU A 28 -2.67 -51.04 6.62
C GLU A 28 -3.84 -50.21 6.09
N LYS A 29 -5.08 -50.72 6.20
CA LYS A 29 -6.27 -50.00 5.77
C LYS A 29 -6.49 -48.72 6.59
N THR A 30 -6.34 -48.81 7.90
CA THR A 30 -6.48 -47.66 8.81
C THR A 30 -5.40 -46.60 8.54
N LEU A 31 -4.15 -47.02 8.35
CA LEU A 31 -3.04 -46.13 7.97
C LEU A 31 -3.26 -45.46 6.61
N MET A 32 -3.82 -46.18 5.64
CA MET A 32 -4.12 -45.64 4.32
C MET A 32 -5.26 -44.62 4.37
N GLU A 33 -6.30 -44.88 5.17
CA GLU A 33 -7.37 -43.92 5.44
C GLU A 33 -6.88 -42.66 6.16
N GLU A 34 -5.98 -42.79 7.15
CA GLU A 34 -5.35 -41.64 7.81
C GLU A 34 -4.47 -40.85 6.86
N LYS A 35 -3.68 -41.52 6.01
CA LYS A 35 -2.86 -40.88 4.99
C LYS A 35 -3.72 -40.06 4.02
N VAL A 36 -4.82 -40.63 3.53
CA VAL A 36 -5.75 -39.92 2.64
C VAL A 36 -6.35 -38.69 3.34
N LYS A 37 -6.78 -38.82 4.59
CA LYS A 37 -7.28 -37.67 5.39
C LYS A 37 -6.23 -36.58 5.56
N LEU A 38 -4.98 -36.95 5.87
CA LEU A 38 -3.87 -36.01 6.02
C LEU A 38 -3.53 -35.32 4.70
N GLU A 39 -3.53 -36.04 3.57
CA GLU A 39 -3.32 -35.46 2.25
C GLU A 39 -4.44 -34.48 1.87
N GLU A 40 -5.69 -34.80 2.20
CA GLU A 40 -6.84 -33.93 1.96
C GLU A 40 -6.81 -32.66 2.84
N GLN A 41 -6.50 -32.80 4.14
CA GLN A 41 -6.30 -31.67 5.04
C GLN A 41 -5.13 -30.78 4.62
N LEU A 42 -4.02 -31.38 4.15
CA LEU A 42 -2.87 -30.65 3.65
C LEU A 42 -3.24 -29.88 2.37
N LYS A 43 -3.97 -30.51 1.46
CA LYS A 43 -4.48 -29.85 0.25
C LYS A 43 -5.39 -28.68 0.58
N GLU A 44 -6.36 -28.88 1.49
CA GLU A 44 -7.28 -27.83 1.93
C GLU A 44 -6.53 -26.66 2.60
N THR A 45 -5.58 -26.97 3.49
CA THR A 45 -4.76 -25.96 4.18
C THR A 45 -3.89 -25.19 3.18
N MET A 46 -3.29 -25.89 2.22
CA MET A 46 -2.46 -25.25 1.20
C MET A 46 -3.29 -24.36 0.26
N GLU A 47 -4.53 -24.74 -0.07
CA GLU A 47 -5.45 -23.91 -0.82
C GLU A 47 -5.85 -22.65 -0.04
N LYS A 48 -6.23 -22.80 1.25
CA LYS A 48 -6.52 -21.67 2.14
C LYS A 48 -5.32 -20.73 2.28
N TYR A 49 -4.12 -21.29 2.43
CA TYR A 49 -2.89 -20.52 2.52
C TYR A 49 -2.61 -19.72 1.26
N LYS A 50 -2.71 -20.35 0.07
CA LYS A 50 -2.54 -19.65 -1.22
C LYS A 50 -3.57 -18.53 -1.40
N ARG A 51 -4.82 -18.77 -1.00
CA ARG A 51 -5.87 -17.75 -1.04
C ARG A 51 -5.55 -16.58 -0.10
N ALA A 52 -5.17 -16.86 1.15
CA ALA A 52 -4.80 -15.83 2.11
C ALA A 52 -3.60 -14.98 1.63
N LEU A 53 -2.60 -15.60 1.00
CA LEU A 53 -1.49 -14.87 0.39
C LEU A 53 -1.96 -13.95 -0.74
N ALA A 54 -2.83 -14.45 -1.61
CA ALA A 54 -3.39 -13.64 -2.70
C ALA A 54 -4.23 -12.46 -2.18
N ASP A 55 -5.07 -12.69 -1.18
CA ASP A 55 -5.90 -11.64 -0.56
C ASP A 55 -5.02 -10.56 0.10
N THR A 56 -3.94 -10.97 0.77
CA THR A 56 -2.99 -10.06 1.40
C THR A 56 -2.26 -9.19 0.37
N GLU A 57 -1.80 -9.79 -0.73
CA GLU A 57 -1.13 -9.05 -1.80
C GLU A 57 -2.09 -8.10 -2.52
N ASN A 58 -3.33 -8.53 -2.77
CA ASN A 58 -4.37 -7.66 -3.33
C ASN A 58 -4.68 -6.48 -2.41
N LEU A 59 -4.80 -6.72 -1.10
CA LEU A 59 -5.02 -5.66 -0.11
C LEU A 59 -3.83 -4.69 -0.07
N ARG A 60 -2.60 -5.19 -0.13
CA ARG A 60 -1.38 -4.37 -0.15
C ARG A 60 -1.36 -3.46 -1.37
N GLN A 61 -1.60 -4.02 -2.56
CA GLN A 61 -1.65 -3.23 -3.80
C GLN A 61 -2.77 -2.20 -3.78
N ARG A 62 -3.97 -2.57 -3.31
CA ARG A 62 -5.10 -1.64 -3.18
C ARG A 62 -4.78 -0.51 -2.20
N SER A 63 -4.21 -0.84 -1.05
CA SER A 63 -3.85 0.14 -0.02
C SER A 63 -2.81 1.12 -0.53
N GLN A 64 -1.80 0.64 -1.26
CA GLN A 64 -0.79 1.50 -1.90
C GLN A 64 -1.43 2.50 -2.87
N LYS A 65 -2.35 2.05 -3.73
CA LYS A 65 -3.10 2.93 -4.64
C LYS A 65 -3.91 3.98 -3.89
N LEU A 66 -4.65 3.58 -2.86
CA LEU A 66 -5.44 4.51 -2.04
C LEU A 66 -4.56 5.56 -1.36
N VAL A 67 -3.36 5.19 -0.89
CA VAL A 67 -2.41 6.13 -0.31
C VAL A 67 -1.88 7.11 -1.36
N GLU A 68 -1.59 6.65 -2.57
CA GLU A 68 -1.15 7.51 -3.68
C GLU A 68 -2.26 8.47 -4.11
N GLU A 69 -3.50 7.98 -4.27
CA GLU A 69 -4.68 8.79 -4.56
C GLU A 69 -4.94 9.81 -3.46
N ALA A 70 -4.87 9.42 -2.19
CA ALA A 70 -5.04 10.34 -1.07
C ALA A 70 -3.96 11.43 -1.04
N LYS A 71 -2.72 11.13 -1.42
CA LYS A 71 -1.66 12.15 -1.54
C LYS A 71 -1.92 13.11 -2.69
N LEU A 72 -2.43 12.62 -3.82
CA LEU A 72 -2.68 13.44 -5.01
C LEU A 72 -3.93 14.32 -4.84
N TYR A 73 -5.02 13.75 -4.34
CA TYR A 73 -6.33 14.41 -4.28
C TYR A 73 -6.70 14.93 -2.89
N GLY A 74 -5.96 14.59 -1.83
CA GLY A 74 -6.28 15.01 -0.46
C GLY A 74 -6.26 16.52 -0.25
N ILE A 75 -5.44 17.25 -1.00
CA ILE A 75 -5.38 18.73 -0.96
C ILE A 75 -6.36 19.40 -1.92
N GLN A 76 -7.12 18.64 -2.72
CA GLN A 76 -7.95 19.19 -3.79
C GLN A 76 -9.01 20.17 -3.26
N GLY A 77 -9.64 19.87 -2.13
CA GLY A 77 -10.61 20.77 -1.49
C GLY A 77 -9.99 22.10 -1.10
N PHE A 78 -8.87 22.05 -0.37
CA PHE A 78 -8.11 23.25 0.02
C PHE A 78 -7.69 24.08 -1.19
N CYS A 79 -7.22 23.43 -2.26
CA CYS A 79 -6.83 24.13 -3.46
C CYS A 79 -8.01 24.80 -4.17
N LYS A 80 -9.20 24.18 -4.19
CA LYS A 80 -10.42 24.79 -4.75
C LYS A 80 -10.79 26.06 -3.98
N ASP A 81 -10.74 26.02 -2.66
CA ASP A 81 -11.02 27.20 -1.83
C ASP A 81 -10.01 28.33 -2.07
N LEU A 82 -8.75 27.98 -2.37
CA LEU A 82 -7.69 28.96 -2.67
C LEU A 82 -7.80 29.57 -4.07
N LEU A 83 -8.59 29.00 -5.00
CA LEU A 83 -8.80 29.57 -6.34
C LEU A 83 -9.50 30.93 -6.25
N GLU A 84 -10.51 31.07 -5.39
CA GLU A 84 -11.21 32.35 -5.20
C GLU A 84 -10.24 33.46 -4.75
N VAL A 85 -9.29 33.12 -3.87
CA VAL A 85 -8.26 34.06 -3.43
C VAL A 85 -7.34 34.44 -4.59
N ALA A 86 -6.95 33.49 -5.42
CA ALA A 86 -6.12 33.76 -6.60
C ALA A 86 -6.84 34.67 -7.62
N ASP A 87 -8.13 34.44 -7.85
CA ASP A 87 -8.96 35.26 -8.74
C ASP A 87 -9.13 36.69 -8.21
N ILE A 88 -9.31 36.85 -6.89
CA ILE A 88 -9.38 38.17 -6.24
C ILE A 88 -8.04 38.91 -6.36
N LEU A 89 -6.92 38.22 -6.19
CA LEU A 89 -5.58 38.80 -6.37
C LEU A 89 -5.36 39.29 -7.80
N GLU A 90 -5.71 38.48 -8.80
CA GLU A 90 -5.63 38.86 -10.21
C GLU A 90 -6.53 40.06 -10.53
N LYS A 91 -7.75 40.10 -9.98
CA LYS A 91 -8.63 41.26 -10.13
C LYS A 91 -8.05 42.49 -9.46
N ALA A 92 -7.46 42.36 -8.28
CA ALA A 92 -6.85 43.46 -7.55
C ALA A 92 -5.65 44.06 -8.31
N THR A 93 -4.82 43.24 -8.96
CA THR A 93 -3.73 43.74 -9.82
C THR A 93 -4.28 44.39 -11.10
N GLN A 94 -5.41 43.94 -11.63
CA GLN A 94 -6.04 44.58 -12.81
C GLN A 94 -6.78 45.89 -12.49
N CYS A 95 -7.23 46.08 -11.24
CA CYS A 95 -7.99 47.28 -10.83
C CYS A 95 -7.14 48.55 -10.68
N VAL A 96 -5.82 48.42 -10.56
CA VAL A 96 -4.92 49.58 -10.43
C VAL A 96 -4.64 50.16 -11.83
N PRO A 97 -5.02 51.42 -12.10
CA PRO A 97 -4.70 52.07 -13.38
C PRO A 97 -3.19 52.14 -13.57
N LYS A 98 -2.69 51.72 -14.73
CA LYS A 98 -1.24 51.69 -15.00
C LYS A 98 -0.63 53.09 -14.99
N GLU A 99 -1.44 54.09 -15.28
CA GLU A 99 -1.07 55.50 -15.31
C GLU A 99 -0.78 56.06 -13.91
N GLU A 100 -1.33 55.45 -12.86
CA GLU A 100 -1.14 55.81 -11.44
C GLU A 100 0.06 55.09 -10.82
N ILE A 101 0.61 54.06 -11.50
CA ILE A 101 1.81 53.33 -11.06
C ILE A 101 3.05 54.12 -11.55
N ARG A 102 3.35 55.20 -10.84
CA ARG A 102 4.44 56.12 -11.17
C ARG A 102 5.41 56.29 -10.00
N ASP A 103 6.59 56.81 -10.30
CA ASP A 103 7.63 57.08 -9.30
C ASP A 103 7.30 58.27 -8.37
N ASP A 104 6.28 59.06 -8.71
CA ASP A 104 5.75 60.14 -7.88
C ASP A 104 4.96 59.62 -6.66
N ASN A 105 4.44 58.38 -6.72
CA ASN A 105 3.81 57.69 -5.61
C ASN A 105 4.50 56.33 -5.33
N PRO A 106 5.68 56.33 -4.69
CA PRO A 106 6.46 55.12 -4.45
C PRO A 106 5.73 54.11 -3.55
N HIS A 107 4.82 54.56 -2.67
CA HIS A 107 4.05 53.66 -1.81
C HIS A 107 3.06 52.80 -2.60
N LEU A 108 2.34 53.40 -3.55
CA LEU A 108 1.41 52.68 -4.41
C LEU A 108 2.15 51.70 -5.33
N LYS A 109 3.27 52.15 -5.93
CA LYS A 109 4.13 51.31 -6.78
C LYS A 109 4.65 50.08 -6.02
N ASN A 110 5.23 50.27 -4.83
CA ASN A 110 5.74 49.16 -4.02
C ASN A 110 4.64 48.19 -3.58
N LEU A 111 3.45 48.70 -3.25
CA LEU A 111 2.29 47.86 -2.90
C LEU A 111 1.86 46.99 -4.11
N TYR A 112 1.73 47.61 -5.28
CA TYR A 112 1.38 46.91 -6.51
C TYR A 112 2.41 45.83 -6.86
N GLU A 113 3.71 46.14 -6.80
CA GLU A 113 4.79 45.18 -7.03
C GLU A 113 4.72 44.01 -6.04
N GLY A 114 4.48 44.28 -4.75
CA GLY A 114 4.30 43.23 -3.74
C GLY A 114 3.10 42.33 -4.02
N LEU A 115 2.01 42.88 -4.54
CA LEU A 115 0.82 42.13 -4.92
C LEU A 115 1.09 41.22 -6.12
N VAL A 116 1.76 41.73 -7.16
CA VAL A 116 2.20 40.95 -8.33
C VAL A 116 3.15 39.83 -7.93
N MET A 117 4.09 40.09 -7.01
CA MET A 117 4.98 39.05 -6.49
C MET A 117 4.20 37.94 -5.76
N THR A 118 3.17 38.31 -5.01
CA THR A 118 2.30 37.37 -4.29
C THR A 118 1.49 36.51 -5.26
N GLU A 119 0.94 37.11 -6.32
CA GLU A 119 0.25 36.42 -7.40
C GLU A 119 1.19 35.41 -8.11
N VAL A 120 2.42 35.81 -8.43
CA VAL A 120 3.41 34.88 -9.00
C VAL A 120 3.72 33.74 -8.04
N GLN A 121 3.80 34.02 -6.74
CA GLN A 121 4.09 33.00 -5.74
C GLN A 121 2.94 32.00 -5.57
N ILE A 122 1.68 32.44 -5.60
CA ILE A 122 0.53 31.53 -5.50
C ILE A 122 0.46 30.59 -6.70
N GLN A 123 0.73 31.09 -7.91
CA GLN A 123 0.79 30.29 -9.14
C GLN A 123 1.91 29.24 -9.10
N LYS A 124 3.07 29.59 -8.53
CA LYS A 124 4.18 28.63 -8.30
C LYS A 124 3.78 27.52 -7.32
N VAL A 125 3.06 27.87 -6.24
CA VAL A 125 2.58 26.90 -5.26
C VAL A 125 1.56 25.95 -5.91
N PHE A 126 0.61 26.47 -6.68
CA PHE A 126 -0.33 25.65 -7.45
C PHE A 126 0.39 24.67 -8.38
N THR A 127 1.33 25.15 -9.18
CA THR A 127 2.10 24.31 -10.11
C THR A 127 2.86 23.20 -9.36
N LYS A 128 3.49 23.52 -8.22
CA LYS A 128 4.19 22.53 -7.37
C LYS A 128 3.26 21.42 -6.86
N HIS A 129 1.99 21.75 -6.64
CA HIS A 129 0.96 20.82 -6.18
C HIS A 129 0.13 20.22 -7.33
N GLY A 130 0.58 20.35 -8.58
CA GLY A 130 -0.05 19.72 -9.75
C GLY A 130 -1.25 20.47 -10.33
N LEU A 131 -1.48 21.71 -9.90
CA LEU A 131 -2.53 22.58 -10.43
C LEU A 131 -1.95 23.46 -11.53
N LEU A 132 -2.50 23.33 -12.73
CA LEU A 132 -2.10 24.11 -13.90
C LEU A 132 -3.23 25.05 -14.30
N ARG A 133 -2.90 26.32 -14.51
CA ARG A 133 -3.84 27.30 -15.07
C ARG A 133 -4.09 26.97 -16.53
N LEU A 134 -5.36 26.77 -16.88
CA LEU A 134 -5.79 26.63 -18.27
C LEU A 134 -6.19 27.99 -18.82
N ASN A 135 -5.75 28.30 -20.04
CA ASN A 135 -6.21 29.48 -20.77
C ASN A 135 -7.02 29.02 -21.99
N PRO A 136 -8.36 29.03 -21.91
CA PRO A 136 -9.21 28.50 -22.97
C PRO A 136 -9.37 29.44 -24.17
N LEU A 137 -8.73 30.61 -24.19
CA LEU A 137 -8.83 31.56 -25.30
C LEU A 137 -8.38 30.92 -26.62
N GLY A 138 -9.33 30.70 -27.54
CA GLY A 138 -9.10 30.10 -28.85
C GLY A 138 -9.10 28.57 -28.88
N ALA A 139 -9.31 27.89 -27.75
CA ALA A 139 -9.47 26.44 -27.70
C ALA A 139 -10.89 26.02 -28.09
N LYS A 140 -11.04 24.86 -28.74
CA LYS A 140 -12.35 24.24 -28.95
C LYS A 140 -12.91 23.82 -27.60
N PHE A 141 -14.15 24.20 -27.32
CA PHE A 141 -14.84 23.82 -26.09
C PHE A 141 -14.92 22.29 -25.96
N ASP A 142 -14.50 21.78 -24.80
CA ASP A 142 -14.55 20.38 -24.39
C ASP A 142 -15.22 20.33 -23.00
N PRO A 143 -16.48 19.82 -22.89
CA PRO A 143 -17.29 19.87 -21.67
C PRO A 143 -16.83 18.95 -20.55
#